data_AF-A0A353NID6-F1
#
_entry.id   AF-A0A353NID6-F1
#
_cell.length_a   1.000
_cell.length_b   1.000
_cell.length_c   1.000
_cell.angle_alpha   90.00
_cell.angle_beta   90.00
_cell.angle_gamma   90.00
#
_symmetry.space_group_name_H-M   'P 1'
#
loop_
_entity.id
_entity.type
_entity.pdbx_description
1 polymer ?
#
loop_
_entity_poly.entity_id
_entity_poly.type
_entity_poly.pdbx_seq_one_letter_code
_entity_poly.pdbx_strand_id
1 'polypeptide(L)'
;MNPLIPQPDFIPVSWGWLQFLLLLTFPLHLLAMNAMLGGLAVAVVEHLRGGEVRRQLAHRVAVALPLVIAFVVNLGVAPLLFVQVLYGQFFYSSSILMGSFWLLIVPVLIVAYYGAYLYDFRFQKLGAAGP
;
A
#
# COMPACT_ATOMS: atom_id res chain seq x y z
N MET A 1 -13.97 10.27 36.64
CA MET A 1 -14.40 9.33 35.58
C MET A 1 -13.27 9.29 34.57
N ASN A 2 -12.67 8.13 34.31
CA ASN A 2 -11.59 8.05 33.32
C ASN A 2 -12.23 8.16 31.92
N PRO A 3 -11.87 9.16 31.10
CA PRO A 3 -12.51 9.34 29.81
C PRO A 3 -12.18 8.15 28.89
N LEU A 4 -13.20 7.58 28.23
CA LEU A 4 -13.04 6.45 27.30
C LEU A 4 -12.22 6.82 26.06
N ILE A 5 -12.20 8.11 25.71
CA ILE A 5 -11.39 8.68 24.64
C ILE A 5 -10.34 9.59 25.29
N PRO A 6 -9.04 9.40 25.01
CA PRO A 6 -7.98 10.27 25.51
C PRO A 6 -8.24 11.75 25.15
N GLN A 7 -7.73 12.67 25.96
CA GLN A 7 -7.78 14.09 25.61
C GLN A 7 -6.80 14.39 24.47
N PRO A 8 -7.11 15.35 23.58
CA PRO A 8 -6.21 15.73 22.50
C PRO A 8 -4.94 16.38 23.03
N ASP A 9 -3.81 15.98 22.46
CA ASP A 9 -2.49 16.53 22.77
C ASP A 9 -2.22 17.84 22.02
N PHE A 10 -1.17 18.57 22.47
CA PHE A 10 -0.71 19.77 21.80
C PHE A 10 -0.13 19.46 20.42
N ILE A 11 -0.59 20.18 19.40
CA ILE A 11 -0.06 20.09 18.04
C ILE A 11 1.10 21.10 17.90
N PRO A 12 2.31 20.68 17.48
CA PRO A 12 3.50 21.54 17.45
C PRO A 12 3.49 22.58 16.32
N VAL A 13 2.59 22.45 15.35
CA VAL A 13 2.45 23.32 14.17
C VAL A 13 0.98 23.68 13.98
N SER A 14 0.68 24.69 13.16
CA SER A 14 -0.71 24.98 12.81
C SER A 14 -1.37 23.75 12.16
N TRP A 15 -2.52 23.36 12.70
CA TRP A 15 -3.27 22.18 12.28
C TRP A 15 -3.60 22.18 10.78
N GLY A 16 -3.79 23.36 10.19
CA GLY A 16 -4.11 23.54 8.77
C GLY A 16 -3.06 22.97 7.83
N TRP A 17 -1.76 23.05 8.17
CA TRP A 17 -0.70 22.46 7.36
C TRP A 17 -0.79 20.94 7.33
N LEU A 18 -0.98 20.31 8.50
CA LEU A 18 -1.11 18.87 8.61
C LEU A 18 -2.38 18.38 7.90
N GLN A 19 -3.49 19.12 8.02
CA GLN A 19 -4.75 18.78 7.35
C GLN A 19 -4.61 18.88 5.82
N PHE A 20 -3.96 19.93 5.31
CA PHE A 20 -3.69 20.07 3.88
C PHE A 20 -2.79 18.94 3.35
N LEU A 21 -1.69 18.65 4.05
CA LEU A 21 -0.79 17.57 3.65
C LEU A 21 -1.46 16.19 3.74
N LEU A 22 -2.32 15.96 4.72
CA LEU A 22 -3.16 14.77 4.81
C LEU A 22 -4.07 14.65 3.58
N LEU A 23 -4.80 15.72 3.25
CA LEU A 23 -5.71 15.75 2.09
C LEU A 23 -4.99 15.68 0.75
N LEU A 24 -3.70 16.01 0.68
CA LEU A 24 -2.88 15.85 -0.51
C LEU A 24 -2.30 14.43 -0.62
N THR A 25 -1.68 13.94 0.45
CA THR A 25 -0.96 12.65 0.45
C THR A 25 -1.89 11.44 0.44
N PHE A 26 -3.06 11.54 1.09
CA PHE A 26 -4.01 10.43 1.15
C PHE A 26 -4.59 10.06 -0.24
N PRO A 27 -5.08 10.99 -1.08
CA PRO A 27 -5.50 10.67 -2.43
C PRO A 27 -4.35 10.13 -3.31
N LEU A 28 -3.13 10.66 -3.15
CA LEU A 28 -1.96 10.15 -3.87
C LEU A 28 -1.65 8.70 -3.48
N HIS A 29 -1.72 8.38 -2.19
CA HIS A 29 -1.59 7.01 -1.70
C HIS A 29 -2.69 6.11 -2.29
N LEU A 30 -3.94 6.55 -2.31
CA LEU A 30 -5.05 5.78 -2.89
C LEU A 30 -4.85 5.53 -4.39
N LEU A 31 -4.35 6.53 -5.14
CA LEU A 31 -4.05 6.36 -6.57
C LEU A 31 -2.97 5.30 -6.77
N ALA A 32 -1.88 5.37 -6.00
CA ALA A 32 -0.82 4.38 -6.05
C ALA A 32 -1.32 2.98 -5.65
N MET A 33 -2.19 2.88 -4.64
CA MET A 33 -2.78 1.61 -4.20
C MET A 33 -3.67 0.99 -5.28
N ASN A 34 -4.52 1.79 -5.94
CA ASN A 34 -5.37 1.30 -7.02
C ASN A 34 -4.53 0.86 -8.23
N ALA A 35 -3.45 1.58 -8.55
CA ALA A 35 -2.52 1.18 -9.59
C ALA A 35 -1.82 -0.15 -9.26
N MET A 36 -1.39 -0.35 -8.00
CA MET A 36 -0.76 -1.58 -7.54
C MET A 36 -1.74 -2.77 -7.59
N LEU A 37 -2.89 -2.65 -6.95
CA LEU A 37 -3.88 -3.73 -6.84
C LEU A 37 -4.50 -4.04 -8.20
N GLY A 38 -4.86 -3.01 -8.96
CA GLY A 38 -5.38 -3.16 -10.32
C GLY A 38 -4.35 -3.77 -11.27
N GLY A 39 -3.10 -3.30 -11.21
CA GLY A 39 -1.99 -3.87 -11.99
C GLY A 39 -1.73 -5.34 -11.65
N LEU A 40 -1.69 -5.68 -10.36
CA LEU A 40 -1.52 -7.07 -9.92
C LEU A 40 -2.68 -7.96 -10.39
N ALA A 41 -3.92 -7.49 -10.23
CA ALA A 41 -5.11 -8.23 -10.68
C ALA A 41 -5.09 -8.48 -12.19
N VAL A 42 -4.77 -7.44 -12.99
CA VAL A 42 -4.64 -7.56 -14.44
C VAL A 42 -3.51 -8.54 -14.80
N ALA A 43 -2.34 -8.44 -14.18
CA ALA A 43 -1.21 -9.32 -14.46
C ALA A 43 -1.56 -10.79 -14.19
N VAL A 44 -2.24 -11.08 -13.07
CA VAL A 44 -2.67 -12.44 -12.71
C VAL A 44 -3.74 -12.96 -13.68
N VAL A 45 -4.77 -12.17 -13.97
CA VAL A 45 -5.87 -12.58 -14.86
C VAL A 45 -5.36 -12.85 -16.28
N GLU A 46 -4.52 -11.96 -16.82
CA GLU A 46 -3.96 -12.13 -18.16
C GLU A 46 -2.96 -13.30 -18.23
N HIS A 47 -2.23 -13.57 -17.14
CA HIS A 47 -1.36 -14.75 -17.06
C HIS A 47 -2.17 -16.06 -17.09
N LEU A 48 -3.28 -16.12 -16.35
CA LEU A 48 -4.16 -17.30 -16.29
C LEU A 48 -4.94 -17.53 -17.59
N ARG A 49 -5.34 -16.46 -18.29
CA ARG A 49 -6.09 -16.54 -19.55
C ARG A 49 -5.26 -17.02 -20.74
N GLY A 50 -3.93 -17.03 -20.63
CA GLY A 50 -3.03 -17.54 -21.66
C GLY A 50 -2.98 -16.69 -22.94
N GLY A 51 -2.00 -16.98 -23.80
CA GLY A 51 -1.73 -16.24 -25.03
C GLY A 51 -0.48 -15.37 -24.95
N GLU A 52 0.27 -15.29 -26.04
CA GLU A 52 1.60 -14.68 -26.07
C GLU A 52 1.57 -13.17 -25.81
N VAL A 53 0.66 -12.45 -26.47
CA VAL A 53 0.44 -11.01 -26.26
C VAL A 53 0.02 -10.69 -24.82
N ARG A 54 -0.85 -11.53 -24.23
CA ARG A 54 -1.35 -11.37 -22.86
C ARG A 54 -0.27 -11.60 -21.82
N ARG A 55 0.58 -12.61 -22.02
CA ARG A 55 1.75 -12.87 -21.18
C ARG A 55 2.77 -11.75 -21.24
N GLN A 56 2.99 -11.15 -22.42
CA GLN A 56 3.85 -9.97 -22.56
C GLN A 56 3.29 -8.76 -21.80
N LEU A 57 1.98 -8.52 -21.85
CA LEU A 57 1.32 -7.47 -21.08
C LEU A 57 1.47 -7.70 -19.57
N ALA A 58 1.16 -8.91 -19.09
CA ALA A 58 1.31 -9.30 -17.69
C ALA A 58 2.77 -9.13 -17.21
N HIS A 59 3.75 -9.40 -18.06
CA HIS A 59 5.16 -9.18 -17.75
C HIS A 59 5.50 -7.70 -17.60
N ARG A 60 5.11 -6.85 -18.56
CA ARG A 60 5.37 -5.40 -18.49
C ARG A 60 4.77 -4.77 -17.24
N VAL A 61 3.56 -5.17 -16.87
CA VAL A 61 2.91 -4.69 -15.64
C VAL A 61 3.68 -5.13 -14.40
N ALA A 62 4.15 -6.37 -14.38
CA ALA A 62 4.91 -6.88 -13.25
C ALA A 62 6.27 -6.21 -13.05
N VAL A 63 6.97 -5.85 -14.14
CA VAL A 63 8.24 -5.11 -14.06
C VAL A 63 8.03 -3.70 -13.46
N ALA A 64 6.87 -3.08 -13.71
CA ALA A 64 6.53 -1.80 -13.11
C ALA A 64 6.06 -1.91 -11.64
N LEU A 65 5.66 -3.10 -11.20
CA LEU A 65 5.01 -3.32 -9.90
C LEU A 65 5.90 -2.97 -8.70
N PRO A 66 7.21 -3.33 -8.65
CA PRO A 66 8.09 -2.92 -7.55
C PRO A 66 8.19 -1.41 -7.37
N LEU A 67 8.22 -0.66 -8.48
CA LEU A 67 8.24 0.80 -8.45
C LEU A 67 6.93 1.35 -7.85
N VAL A 68 5.78 0.84 -8.29
CA VAL A 68 4.47 1.26 -7.77
C VAL A 68 4.34 0.90 -6.28
N ILE A 69 4.81 -0.27 -5.85
CA ILE A 69 4.84 -0.68 -4.44
C ILE A 69 5.67 0.30 -3.61
N ALA A 70 6.84 0.75 -4.10
CA ALA A 70 7.65 1.74 -3.40
C ALA A 70 6.89 3.06 -3.21
N PHE A 71 6.16 3.54 -4.23
CA PHE A 71 5.29 4.72 -4.10
C PHE A 71 4.16 4.50 -3.10
N VAL A 72 3.47 3.36 -3.15
CA VAL A 72 2.40 3.00 -2.20
C VAL A 72 2.88 3.10 -0.75
N VAL A 73 4.02 2.48 -0.44
CA VAL A 73 4.56 2.44 0.92
C VAL A 73 4.96 3.84 1.38
N ASN A 74 5.74 4.57 0.58
CA ASN A 74 6.19 5.92 0.94
C ASN A 74 5.03 6.90 1.10
N LEU A 75 4.05 6.86 0.19
CA LEU A 75 2.86 7.71 0.27
C LEU A 75 1.90 7.27 1.37
N GLY A 76 1.98 6.04 1.88
CA GLY A 76 1.13 5.56 2.97
C GLY A 76 1.60 6.02 4.36
N VAL A 77 2.91 6.17 4.55
CA VAL A 77 3.49 6.61 5.83
C VAL A 77 3.04 8.02 6.18
N ALA A 78 3.11 8.95 5.21
CA ALA A 78 2.76 10.36 5.43
C ALA A 78 1.32 10.58 5.96
N PRO A 79 0.24 10.13 5.29
CA PRO A 79 -1.13 10.33 5.77
C PRO A 79 -1.40 9.60 7.10
N LEU A 80 -0.76 8.46 7.34
CA LEU A 80 -0.86 7.76 8.63
C LEU A 80 -0.29 8.62 9.77
N LEU A 81 0.88 9.23 9.58
CA LEU A 81 1.47 10.13 10.58
C LEU A 81 0.60 11.39 10.77
N PHE A 82 0.08 11.99 9.70
CA PHE A 82 -0.75 13.18 9.82
C PHE A 82 -2.08 12.91 10.54
N VAL A 83 -2.74 11.78 10.26
CA VAL A 83 -3.98 11.43 10.96
C VAL A 83 -3.73 11.13 12.44
N GLN A 84 -2.57 10.54 12.77
CA GLN A 84 -2.18 10.29 14.16
C GLN A 84 -1.93 11.58 14.94
N VAL A 85 -1.29 12.58 14.32
CA VAL A 85 -1.05 13.87 14.99
C VAL A 85 -2.33 14.68 15.12
N LEU A 86 -3.19 14.71 14.10
CA LEU A 86 -4.42 15.50 14.11
C LEU A 86 -5.54 14.87 14.95
N TYR A 87 -5.65 13.55 14.91
CA TYR A 87 -6.78 12.80 15.44
C TYR A 87 -6.33 11.67 16.37
N GLY A 88 -5.19 11.83 17.04
CA GLY A 88 -4.56 10.81 17.89
C GLY A 88 -5.50 10.18 18.90
N GLN A 89 -6.34 10.97 19.57
CA GLN A 89 -7.34 10.45 20.51
C GLN A 89 -8.32 9.44 19.89
N PHE A 90 -8.75 9.70 18.65
CA PHE A 90 -9.67 8.82 17.92
C PHE A 90 -8.93 7.66 17.28
N PHE A 91 -7.76 7.93 16.71
CA PHE A 91 -6.93 6.91 16.08
C PHE A 91 -6.48 5.86 17.10
N TYR A 92 -6.04 6.27 18.29
CA TYR A 92 -5.65 5.37 19.38
C TYR A 92 -6.78 4.40 19.76
N SER A 93 -7.96 4.95 20.05
CA SER A 93 -9.13 4.16 20.43
C SER A 93 -9.56 3.20 19.31
N SER A 94 -9.54 3.69 18.06
CA SER A 94 -9.83 2.88 16.87
C SER A 94 -8.81 1.77 16.65
N SER A 95 -7.52 2.05 16.81
CA SER A 95 -6.43 1.07 16.66
C SER A 95 -6.52 -0.06 17.67
N ILE A 96 -6.97 0.20 18.90
CA ILE A 96 -7.21 -0.87 19.89
C ILE A 96 -8.32 -1.80 19.40
N LEU A 97 -9.45 -1.24 18.94
CA LEU A 97 -10.58 -2.02 18.42
C LEU A 97 -10.20 -2.81 17.16
N MET A 98 -9.39 -2.22 16.29
CA MET A 98 -8.91 -2.80 15.04
C MET A 98 -7.58 -3.55 15.18
N GLY A 99 -7.10 -3.81 16.40
CA GLY A 99 -5.74 -4.29 16.66
C GLY A 99 -5.39 -5.57 15.90
N SER A 100 -6.33 -6.51 15.81
CA SER A 100 -6.17 -7.75 15.04
C SER A 100 -5.97 -7.48 13.54
N PHE A 101 -6.75 -6.57 12.96
CA PHE A 101 -6.62 -6.17 11.55
C PHE A 101 -5.31 -5.45 11.28
N TRP A 102 -4.85 -4.60 12.22
CA TRP A 102 -3.54 -3.95 12.14
C TRP A 102 -2.40 -4.97 12.11
N LEU A 103 -2.47 -6.00 12.95
CA LEU A 103 -1.46 -7.07 12.97
C LEU A 103 -1.50 -7.91 11.68
N LEU A 104 -2.67 -8.13 11.09
CA LEU A 104 -2.82 -8.86 9.82
C LEU A 104 -2.17 -8.16 8.62
N ILE A 105 -1.91 -6.85 8.68
CA ILE A 105 -1.21 -6.14 7.61
C ILE A 105 0.21 -6.70 7.41
N VAL A 106 0.91 -7.09 8.47
CA VAL A 106 2.28 -7.63 8.40
C VAL A 106 2.37 -8.90 7.55
N PRO A 107 1.63 -9.99 7.83
CA PRO A 107 1.68 -11.19 6.99
C PRO A 107 1.17 -10.93 5.57
N VAL A 108 0.18 -10.07 5.38
CA VAL A 108 -0.31 -9.69 4.04
C VAL A 108 0.80 -9.01 3.22
N LEU A 109 1.53 -8.07 3.83
CA LEU A 109 2.66 -7.39 3.17
C LEU A 109 3.81 -8.36 2.86
N ILE A 110 4.12 -9.28 3.76
CA ILE A 110 5.12 -10.32 3.53
C ILE A 110 4.73 -11.16 2.30
N VAL A 111 3.50 -11.68 2.26
CA VAL A 111 3.01 -12.48 1.12
C VAL A 111 3.01 -11.67 -0.17
N ALA A 112 2.56 -10.42 -0.13
CA ALA A 112 2.54 -9.55 -1.31
C ALA A 112 3.96 -9.27 -1.84
N TYR A 113 4.91 -8.99 -0.94
CA TYR A 113 6.30 -8.71 -1.31
C TYR A 113 7.00 -9.95 -1.88
N TYR A 114 6.86 -11.11 -1.23
CA TYR A 114 7.38 -12.37 -1.76
C TYR A 114 6.71 -12.77 -3.08
N GLY A 115 5.41 -12.52 -3.24
CA GLY A 115 4.69 -12.75 -4.49
C GLY A 115 5.23 -11.89 -5.64
N ALA A 116 5.46 -10.60 -5.40
CA ALA A 116 6.05 -9.70 -6.38
C ALA A 116 7.48 -10.14 -6.75
N TYR A 117 8.31 -10.48 -5.76
CA TYR A 117 9.68 -10.91 -5.98
C TYR A 117 9.78 -12.26 -6.70
N LEU A 118 8.95 -13.24 -6.33
CA LEU A 118 8.91 -14.54 -7.00
C LEU A 118 8.49 -14.40 -8.46
N TYR A 119 7.55 -13.49 -8.77
CA TYR A 119 7.13 -13.22 -10.13
C TYR A 119 8.27 -12.59 -10.94
N ASP A 120 8.99 -11.61 -10.39
CA ASP A 120 10.13 -10.96 -11.04
C ASP A 120 11.30 -11.94 -11.30
N PHE A 121 11.69 -12.73 -10.30
CA PHE A 121 12.78 -13.71 -10.42
C PHE A 121 12.45 -14.92 -11.28
N ARG A 122 11.20 -15.43 -11.23
CA ARG A 122 10.79 -16.48 -12.17
C ARG A 122 10.71 -15.95 -13.59
N PHE A 123 10.35 -14.69 -13.79
CA PHE A 123 10.38 -14.11 -15.13
C PHE A 123 11.79 -13.96 -15.70
N GLN A 124 12.80 -13.60 -14.89
CA GLN A 124 14.19 -13.63 -15.39
C GLN A 124 14.65 -15.04 -15.77
N LYS A 125 14.29 -16.07 -14.99
CA LYS A 125 14.61 -17.47 -15.33
C LYS A 125 13.78 -18.02 -16.50
N LEU A 126 12.56 -17.53 -16.72
CA LEU A 126 11.71 -17.91 -17.84
C LEU A 126 12.05 -17.13 -19.13
N GLY A 127 12.56 -15.90 -19.00
CA GLY A 127 13.06 -15.09 -20.11
C GLY A 127 14.47 -15.48 -20.59
N ALA A 128 15.25 -16.15 -19.75
CA ALA A 128 16.53 -16.76 -20.12
C ALA A 128 16.39 -18.13 -20.81
N ALA A 129 15.16 -18.65 -20.94
CA ALA A 129 14.84 -19.92 -21.58
C ALA A 129 13.93 -19.74 -22.81
N GLY A 130 14.12 -18.64 -23.55
CA GLY A 130 13.66 -18.52 -24.94
C GLY A 130 14.83 -18.78 -25.90
N PRO A 131 14.59 -19.37 -27.09
CA PRO A 131 15.63 -19.79 -28.04
C PRO A 131 16.54 -18.67 -28.52
#